data_AF-A0A8H6I5X8-F1
#
_entry.id   AF-A0A8H6I5X8-F1
#
_cell.length_a   1.000
_cell.length_b   1.000
_cell.length_c   1.000
_cell.angle_alpha   90.00
_cell.angle_beta   90.00
_cell.angle_gamma   90.00
#
_symmetry.space_group_name_H-M   'P 1'
#
loop_
_entity.id
_entity.type
_entity.pdbx_description
1 polymer ?
#
loop_
_entity_poly.entity_id
_entity_poly.type
_entity_poly.pdbx_seq_one_letter_code
_entity_poly.pdbx_strand_id
1 'polypeptide(L)' 'MCRWRQVCFVFQKCGCAIQQPDEEVLCDSPNCKFSPFHPKSCQLPACRKTCTQQRGYPQQHTVTVNAVCPNHGG' A
#
# COMPACT_ATOMS: atom_id res chain seq x y z
N MET A 1 -5.18 4.59 7.36
CA MET A 1 -4.03 5.48 7.13
C MET A 1 -3.51 5.21 5.73
N CYS A 2 -3.23 6.25 4.94
CA CYS A 2 -2.65 6.04 3.62
C CYS A 2 -1.24 5.45 3.76
N ARG A 3 -0.92 4.41 3.00
CA ARG A 3 0.41 3.76 3.03
C ARG A 3 0.72 3.07 1.72
N TRP A 4 2.00 2.94 1.43
CA TRP A 4 2.46 2.04 0.38
C TRP A 4 2.44 0.59 0.87
N ARG A 5 2.25 -0.33 -0.05
CA ARG A 5 2.25 -1.77 0.20
C ARG A 5 3.06 -2.46 -0.89
N GLN A 6 4.03 -3.25 -0.47
CA GLN A 6 4.77 -4.13 -1.37
C GLN A 6 4.08 -5.49 -1.36
N VAL A 7 3.55 -5.87 -2.52
CA VAL A 7 2.77 -7.10 -2.65
C VAL A 7 3.65 -8.20 -3.24
N CYS A 8 3.70 -9.35 -2.57
CA CYS A 8 4.44 -10.52 -3.04
C CYS A 8 3.49 -11.71 -3.17
N PHE A 9 3.40 -12.31 -4.35
CA PHE A 9 2.57 -13.48 -4.59
C PHE A 9 3.40 -14.75 -4.45
N VAL A 10 3.01 -15.61 -3.52
CA VAL A 10 3.63 -16.92 -3.28
C VAL A 10 2.71 -17.99 -3.85
N PHE A 11 3.19 -18.70 -4.88
CA PHE A 11 2.45 -19.72 -5.59
C PHE A 11 2.65 -21.08 -4.93
N GLN A 12 1.62 -21.64 -4.32
CA GLN A 12 1.75 -22.86 -3.51
C GLN A 12 2.16 -24.09 -4.33
N LYS A 13 1.76 -24.17 -5.59
CA LYS A 13 2.00 -25.37 -6.42
C LYS A 13 3.45 -25.48 -6.91
N CYS A 14 4.19 -24.37 -6.96
CA CYS A 14 5.59 -24.34 -7.40
C CYS A 14 6.57 -23.71 -6.40
N GLY A 15 6.07 -23.10 -5.32
CA GLY A 15 6.88 -22.43 -4.31
C GLY A 15 7.47 -21.08 -4.75
N CYS A 16 7.22 -20.64 -5.99
CA CYS A 16 7.78 -19.38 -6.49
C CYS A 16 7.14 -18.16 -5.82
N ALA A 17 7.96 -17.14 -5.57
CA ALA A 17 7.52 -15.83 -5.10
C ALA A 17 7.72 -14.79 -6.21
N ILE A 18 6.67 -14.03 -6.55
CA ILE A 18 6.72 -12.96 -7.55
C ILE A 18 6.40 -11.63 -6.87
N GLN A 19 7.33 -10.68 -6.95
CA GLN A 19 7.09 -9.30 -6.54
C GLN A 19 6.10 -8.64 -7.51
N GLN A 20 5.04 -8.07 -6.98
CA GLN A 20 4.09 -7.25 -7.72
C GLN A 20 4.49 -5.77 -7.58
N PRO A 21 3.97 -4.89 -8.45
CA PRO A 21 4.13 -3.45 -8.29
C PRO A 21 3.65 -2.97 -6.92
N ASP A 22 4.30 -1.94 -6.40
CA ASP A 22 3.89 -1.29 -5.14
C ASP A 22 2.48 -0.71 -5.29
N GLU A 23 1.62 -1.00 -4.31
CA GLU A 23 0.23 -0.54 -4.27
C GLU A 23 0.10 0.59 -3.25
N GLU A 24 -0.54 1.70 -3.66
CA GLU A 24 -0.92 2.75 -2.73
C GLU A 24 -2.28 2.42 -2.08
N VAL A 25 -2.26 2.09 -0.79
CA VAL A 25 -3.47 1.90 0.00
C VAL A 25 -3.90 3.26 0.51
N LEU A 26 -4.95 3.82 -0.07
CA LEU A 26 -5.55 5.09 0.35
C LEU A 26 -6.53 4.88 1.51
N CYS A 27 -6.82 5.95 2.25
CA CYS A 27 -7.86 5.95 3.28
C CYS A 27 -8.78 7.15 3.11
N ASP A 28 -9.98 7.08 3.67
CA ASP A 28 -11.02 8.10 3.48
C ASP A 28 -11.05 9.17 4.57
N SER A 29 -9.99 9.26 5.38
CA SER A 29 -9.94 10.21 6.49
C SER A 29 -9.65 11.62 6.00
N PRO A 30 -10.51 12.62 6.30
CA PRO A 30 -10.26 14.02 5.92
C PRO A 30 -9.07 14.63 6.67
N ASN A 31 -8.66 14.03 7.80
CA ASN A 31 -7.48 14.45 8.57
C ASN A 31 -6.18 13.80 8.07
N CYS A 32 -6.26 12.96 7.03
CA CYS A 32 -5.08 12.39 6.39
C CYS A 32 -4.67 13.25 5.21
N LYS A 33 -3.51 13.90 5.32
CA LYS A 33 -2.95 14.76 4.26
C LYS A 33 -2.68 14.06 2.92
N PHE A 34 -2.70 12.73 2.91
CA PHE A 34 -2.51 11.89 1.73
C PHE A 34 -3.83 11.26 1.25
N SER A 35 -4.95 11.52 1.92
CA SER A 35 -6.25 11.03 1.50
C SER A 35 -6.76 11.88 0.33
N PRO A 36 -7.44 11.28 -0.66
CA PRO A 36 -8.17 12.05 -1.67
C PRO A 36 -9.30 12.90 -1.06
N PHE A 37 -9.79 12.53 0.14
CA PHE A 37 -10.81 13.27 0.88
C PHE A 37 -10.23 14.40 1.77
N HIS A 38 -8.92 14.62 1.73
CA HIS A 38 -8.30 15.71 2.45
C HIS A 38 -8.77 17.06 1.88
N PRO A 39 -9.37 17.95 2.69
CA PRO A 39 -9.90 19.21 2.18
C PRO A 39 -8.76 20.14 1.74
N LYS A 40 -8.89 20.74 0.55
CA LYS A 40 -7.93 21.72 0.01
C LYS A 40 -7.78 22.98 0.87
N SER A 41 -8.76 23.25 1.73
CA SER A 41 -8.72 24.32 2.73
C SER A 41 -7.86 23.99 3.95
N CYS A 42 -7.49 22.71 4.16
CA CYS A 42 -6.55 22.31 5.21
C CYS A 42 -5.12 22.62 4.77
N GLN A 43 -4.66 23.82 5.14
CA GLN A 43 -3.34 24.33 4.81
C GLN A 43 -2.48 24.53 6.07
N LEU A 44 -1.19 24.77 5.87
CA LEU A 44 -0.29 25.13 6.96
C LEU A 44 -0.73 26.46 7.59
N PRO A 45 -0.67 26.62 8.94
CA PRO A 45 -0.10 25.71 9.93
C PRO A 45 -1.11 24.72 10.55
N ALA A 46 -2.41 24.91 10.33
CA ALA A 46 -3.47 24.10 10.94
C ALA A 46 -3.38 22.61 10.54
N CYS A 47 -3.01 22.34 9.28
CA CYS A 47 -2.75 20.99 8.78
C CYS A 47 -1.68 20.27 9.60
N ARG A 48 -0.57 20.93 9.98
CA ARG A 48 0.50 20.29 10.78
C ARG A 48 0.06 19.94 12.20
N LYS A 49 -0.92 20.66 12.75
CA LYS A 49 -1.47 20.41 14.10
C LYS A 49 -2.48 19.25 14.13
N THR A 50 -3.24 19.08 13.05
CA THR A 50 -4.38 18.14 12.97
C THR A 50 -4.07 16.89 12.16
N CYS A 51 -3.18 17.01 11.16
CA CYS A 51 -2.84 15.97 10.19
C CYS A 51 -1.39 15.52 10.40
N THR A 52 -1.16 14.71 11.43
CA THR A 52 0.18 14.26 11.85
C THR A 52 0.71 13.06 11.07
N GLN A 53 -0.06 12.54 10.10
CA GLN A 53 0.32 11.33 9.39
C GLN A 53 1.59 11.55 8.55
N GLN A 54 2.49 10.57 8.61
CA GLN A 54 3.69 10.48 7.79
C GLN A 54 3.65 9.18 6.98
N ARG A 55 4.29 9.17 5.80
CA ARG A 55 4.49 7.93 5.05
C ARG A 55 5.62 7.16 5.74
N GLY A 56 5.27 6.07 6.41
CA GLY A 56 6.25 5.11 6.93
C GLY A 56 6.78 4.21 5.81
N TYR A 57 7.61 3.24 6.20
CA TYR A 57 8.07 2.18 5.30
C TYR A 57 6.87 1.43 4.69
N PRO A 58 6.93 1.00 3.42
CA PRO A 58 5.86 0.24 2.80
C PRO A 58 5.51 -1.00 3.62
N GLN A 59 4.21 -1.30 3.72
CA GLN A 59 3.78 -2.54 4.34
C GLN A 59 4.15 -3.71 3.42
N GLN A 60 4.89 -4.69 3.94
CA GLN A 60 5.04 -5.96 3.23
C GLN A 60 3.77 -6.78 3.32
N HIS A 61 3.28 -7.25 2.19
CA HIS A 61 2.12 -8.10 2.13
C HIS A 61 2.30 -9.28 1.19
N THR A 62 2.25 -10.46 1.78
CA THR A 62 2.36 -11.71 1.04
C THR A 62 0.97 -12.29 0.79
N VAL A 63 0.62 -12.49 -0.48
CA VAL A 63 -0.58 -13.21 -0.90
C VAL A 63 -0.19 -14.63 -1.26
N THR A 64 -0.88 -15.60 -0.68
CA THR A 64 -0.69 -17.00 -1.04
C THR A 64 -1.70 -17.38 -2.12
N VAL A 65 -1.22 -17.85 -3.26
CA VAL A 65 -2.02 -18.20 -4.42
C VAL A 65 -1.95 -19.71 -4.63
N ASN A 66 -3.10 -20.39 -4.62
CA ASN A 66 -3.16 -21.84 -4.89
C ASN A 66 -3.15 -22.12 -6.41
N ALA A 67 -2.08 -21.70 -7.06
CA ALA A 67 -1.84 -21.88 -8.49
C ALA A 67 -0.35 -22.12 -8.75
N VAL A 68 -0.02 -22.44 -10.00
CA VAL A 68 1.34 -22.44 -10.52
C VAL A 68 1.66 -21.01 -11.00
N CYS A 69 2.90 -20.56 -10.85
CA CYS A 69 3.28 -19.22 -11.27
C CYS A 69 3.33 -19.10 -12.81
N PRO A 70 3.13 -17.90 -13.39
CA PRO A 70 3.11 -17.69 -14.84
C PRO A 70 4.43 -18.06 -15.54
N ASN A 71 5.54 -18.07 -14.79
CA ASN A 71 6.89 -18.36 -15.30
C ASN A 71 7.35 -19.79 -14.95
N HIS A 72 6.45 -20.67 -14.49
CA HIS A 72 6.82 -22.04 -14.14
C HIS A 72 6.95 -22.89 -15.41
N GLY A 73 8.19 -23.18 -15.81
CA GLY A 73 8.48 -24.07 -16.95
C GLY A 73 9.26 -23.43 -18.10
N GLY A 74 10.19 -22.51 -17.79
CA GLY A 74 11.28 -22.11 -18.69
C GLY A 74 12.57 -22.84 -18.34
#